data_AF-A0A8W7P9Z3-F1
#
_entry.id   AF-A0A8W7P9Z3-F1
#
_cell.length_a   1.000
_cell.length_b   1.000
_cell.length_c   1.000
_cell.angle_alpha   90.00
_cell.angle_beta   90.00
_cell.angle_gamma   90.00
#
_symmetry.space_group_name_H-M   'P 1'
#
loop_
_entity.id
_entity.type
_entity.pdbx_description
1 polymer ?
#
loop_
_entity_poly.entity_id
_entity_poly.type
_entity_poly.pdbx_seq_one_letter_code
_entity_poly.pdbx_strand_id
1 'polypeptide(L)'
;MTAKIGEGIVQYVNISNTYLTEYTQALVPRSYSSINYLFEILIGGGANSRFCFFKFSPLLLNYYALIVTDVEVCFIIESSRMFVLADVAFEVGKIILFDVEDLIDNLTFCSKQSSPARCLAAIGPYYVALAEKTTAKLGFLLKYGAAEGRASIQRLGSCLTTNKLKNMQQLISATDDIADCHANGPEIPI
;
A
#
# COMPACT_ATOMS: atom_id res chain seq x y z
N MET A 1 -24.01 -2.76 12.27
CA MET A 1 -23.23 -2.74 11.00
C MET A 1 -21.86 -2.08 11.20
N THR A 2 -21.79 -0.98 11.95
CA THR A 2 -20.56 -0.29 12.42
C THR A 2 -19.52 -1.20 13.09
N ALA A 3 -19.95 -2.17 13.90
CA ALA A 3 -19.04 -3.10 14.60
C ALA A 3 -18.12 -3.92 13.66
N LYS A 4 -18.65 -4.41 12.52
CA LYS A 4 -17.87 -5.22 11.56
C LYS A 4 -16.88 -4.40 10.73
N ILE A 5 -17.14 -3.10 10.57
CA ILE A 5 -16.25 -2.19 9.84
C ILE A 5 -15.05 -1.85 10.72
N GLY A 6 -15.31 -1.55 12.00
CA GLY A 6 -14.25 -1.35 13.00
C GLY A 6 -13.32 -2.55 13.09
N GLU A 7 -13.87 -3.77 13.13
CA GLU A 7 -13.10 -5.01 13.11
C GLU A 7 -12.23 -5.16 11.86
N GLY A 8 -12.78 -4.88 10.67
CA GLY A 8 -12.03 -4.98 9.41
C GLY A 8 -10.91 -3.95 9.28
N ILE A 9 -11.13 -2.73 9.75
CA ILE A 9 -10.11 -1.68 9.79
C ILE A 9 -9.02 -2.04 10.80
N VAL A 10 -9.39 -2.50 12.00
CA VAL A 10 -8.43 -2.96 13.01
C VAL A 10 -7.60 -4.12 12.48
N GLN A 11 -8.21 -5.08 11.79
CA GLN A 11 -7.50 -6.19 11.18
C GLN A 11 -6.55 -5.71 10.07
N TYR A 12 -6.98 -4.76 9.23
CA TYR A 12 -6.13 -4.16 8.21
C TYR A 12 -4.91 -3.46 8.81
N VAL A 13 -5.12 -2.63 9.83
CA VAL A 13 -4.06 -1.91 10.52
C VAL A 13 -3.11 -2.89 11.20
N ASN A 14 -3.63 -3.93 11.86
CA ASN A 14 -2.80 -4.94 12.52
C ASN A 14 -1.90 -5.68 11.53
N ILE A 15 -2.45 -6.15 10.40
CA ILE A 15 -1.65 -6.86 9.37
C ILE A 15 -0.69 -5.90 8.67
N SER A 16 -1.12 -4.68 8.36
CA SER A 16 -0.22 -3.68 7.75
C SER A 16 0.94 -3.33 8.69
N ASN A 17 0.67 -3.24 9.98
CA ASN A 17 1.68 -2.99 11.01
C ASN A 17 2.68 -4.14 11.16
N THR A 18 2.32 -5.40 10.85
CA THR A 18 3.32 -6.49 10.90
C THR A 18 4.42 -6.24 9.88
N TYR A 19 4.11 -5.72 8.69
CA TYR A 19 5.11 -5.33 7.70
C TYR A 19 6.01 -4.18 8.18
N LEU A 20 5.49 -3.30 9.04
CA LEU A 20 6.30 -2.24 9.67
C LEU A 20 7.19 -2.80 10.80
N THR A 21 6.70 -3.74 11.61
CA THR A 21 7.56 -4.38 12.64
C THR A 21 8.63 -5.27 12.02
N GLU A 22 8.31 -5.87 10.87
CA GLU A 22 9.24 -6.59 10.02
C GLU A 22 10.24 -5.66 9.32
N TYR A 23 10.22 -4.33 9.46
CA TYR A 23 11.29 -3.47 8.91
C TYR A 23 12.68 -3.94 9.33
N THR A 24 12.83 -4.41 10.57
CA THR A 24 14.08 -5.00 11.08
C THR A 24 14.46 -6.31 10.37
N GLN A 25 13.50 -7.03 9.79
CA GLN A 25 13.72 -8.24 9.00
C GLN A 25 13.65 -8.03 7.47
N ALA A 26 13.11 -6.89 7.03
CA ALA A 26 12.95 -6.49 5.64
C ALA A 26 14.18 -5.71 5.15
N LEU A 27 14.77 -4.88 6.03
CA LEU A 27 15.96 -4.08 5.75
C LEU A 27 17.26 -4.78 6.14
N VAL A 28 17.20 -5.85 6.95
CA VAL A 28 18.38 -6.66 7.23
C VAL A 28 18.63 -7.56 6.01
N PRO A 29 19.79 -7.42 5.35
CA PRO A 29 20.17 -8.31 4.26
C PRO A 29 20.22 -9.74 4.79
N ARG A 30 19.57 -10.65 4.07
CA ARG A 30 19.63 -12.08 4.42
C ARG A 30 20.99 -12.69 4.11
N SER A 31 21.83 -11.99 3.35
CA SER A 31 23.20 -12.38 3.04
C SER A 31 24.14 -11.18 3.21
N TYR A 32 25.18 -11.38 4.02
CA TYR A 32 26.32 -10.47 4.11
C TYR A 32 27.49 -10.94 3.24
N SER A 33 27.29 -11.92 2.34
CA SER A 33 28.35 -12.58 1.59
C SER A 33 29.21 -11.59 0.81
N SER A 34 28.60 -10.67 0.06
CA SER A 34 29.32 -9.68 -0.74
C SER A 34 30.07 -8.67 0.12
N ILE A 35 29.51 -8.26 1.26
CA ILE A 35 30.19 -7.37 2.21
C ILE A 35 31.40 -8.07 2.84
N ASN A 36 31.19 -9.27 3.37
CA ASN A 36 32.25 -10.04 4.02
C ASN A 36 33.38 -10.30 3.01
N TYR A 37 33.03 -10.73 1.80
CA TYR A 37 34.01 -11.00 0.75
C TYR A 37 34.76 -9.72 0.33
N LEU A 38 34.07 -8.57 0.25
CA LEU A 38 34.70 -7.28 -0.05
C LEU A 38 35.75 -6.89 1.02
N PHE A 39 35.47 -7.15 2.30
CA PHE A 39 36.43 -6.91 3.38
C PHE A 39 37.55 -7.95 3.40
N GLU A 40 37.25 -9.21 3.11
CA GLU A 40 38.25 -10.28 3.01
C GLU A 40 39.29 -9.97 1.93
N ILE A 41 38.89 -9.51 0.74
CA ILE A 41 39.84 -9.12 -0.30
C ILE A 41 40.67 -7.89 0.10
N LEU A 42 40.06 -6.92 0.80
CA LEU A 42 40.76 -5.72 1.24
C LEU A 42 41.84 -6.06 2.29
N ILE A 43 41.51 -6.92 3.25
CA ILE A 43 42.40 -7.35 4.33
C ILE A 43 43.46 -8.32 3.80
N GLY A 44 43.04 -9.30 2.99
CA GLY A 44 43.92 -10.30 2.39
C GLY A 44 44.93 -9.70 1.40
N GLY A 45 44.65 -8.49 0.89
CA GLY A 45 45.51 -7.81 -0.07
C GLY A 45 45.43 -8.45 -1.46
N GLY A 46 46.32 -8.02 -2.36
CA GLY A 46 46.30 -8.42 -3.77
C GLY A 46 46.50 -7.22 -4.70
N ALA A 47 46.84 -7.49 -5.96
CA ALA A 47 47.14 -6.44 -6.93
C ALA A 47 45.94 -5.51 -7.18
N ASN A 48 44.73 -6.08 -7.18
CA ASN A 48 43.48 -5.39 -7.52
C ASN A 48 42.61 -5.02 -6.31
N SER A 49 42.98 -5.44 -5.09
CA SER A 49 42.05 -5.44 -3.95
C SER A 49 41.58 -4.07 -3.51
N ARG A 50 42.45 -3.04 -3.54
CA ARG A 50 42.06 -1.65 -3.25
C ARG A 50 41.10 -1.09 -4.31
N PHE A 51 41.35 -1.39 -5.58
CA PHE A 51 40.51 -0.94 -6.67
C PHE A 51 39.11 -1.55 -6.55
N CYS A 52 39.01 -2.88 -6.37
CA CYS A 52 37.73 -3.55 -6.20
C CYS A 52 36.98 -3.08 -4.95
N PHE A 53 37.68 -2.82 -3.84
CA PHE A 53 37.06 -2.24 -2.65
C PHE A 53 36.39 -0.89 -2.95
N PHE A 54 37.10 0.06 -3.56
CA PHE A 54 36.54 1.37 -3.87
C PHE A 54 35.46 1.33 -4.96
N LYS A 55 35.50 0.35 -5.87
CA LYS A 55 34.47 0.14 -6.89
C LYS A 55 33.16 -0.36 -6.27
N PHE A 56 33.23 -1.41 -5.44
CA PHE A 56 32.03 -2.09 -4.96
C PHE A 56 31.50 -1.60 -3.61
N SER A 57 32.33 -0.97 -2.77
CA SER A 57 31.88 -0.41 -1.49
C SER A 57 30.67 0.56 -1.63
N PRO A 58 30.72 1.60 -2.48
CA PRO A 58 29.57 2.49 -2.65
C PRO A 58 28.37 1.78 -3.30
N LEU A 59 28.61 0.80 -4.18
CA LEU A 59 27.54 0.03 -4.83
C LEU A 59 26.76 -0.80 -3.80
N LEU A 60 27.46 -1.53 -2.94
CA LEU A 60 26.84 -2.35 -1.89
C LEU A 60 26.06 -1.47 -0.91
N LEU A 61 26.61 -0.32 -0.49
CA LEU A 61 25.87 0.64 0.34
C LEU A 61 24.61 1.15 -0.35
N ASN A 62 24.67 1.41 -1.66
CA ASN A 62 23.52 1.88 -2.42
C ASN A 62 22.41 0.82 -2.50
N TYR A 63 22.75 -0.48 -2.59
CA TYR A 63 21.74 -1.54 -2.53
C TYR A 63 20.92 -1.49 -1.23
N TYR A 64 21.51 -1.13 -0.10
CA TYR A 64 20.76 -0.92 1.16
C TYR A 64 19.86 0.31 1.15
N ALA A 65 20.35 1.41 0.58
CA ALA A 65 19.53 2.61 0.44
C ALA A 65 18.32 2.34 -0.48
N LEU A 66 18.55 1.64 -1.59
CA LEU A 66 17.52 1.32 -2.58
C LEU A 66 16.40 0.45 -2.00
N ILE A 67 16.71 -0.56 -1.17
CA ILE A 67 15.65 -1.39 -0.59
C ILE A 67 14.74 -0.59 0.37
N VAL A 68 15.30 0.38 1.12
CA VAL A 68 14.49 1.27 1.97
C VAL A 68 13.52 2.08 1.11
N THR A 69 14.03 2.72 0.05
CA THR A 69 13.20 3.51 -0.86
C THR A 69 12.16 2.65 -1.58
N ASP A 70 12.53 1.48 -2.10
CA ASP A 70 11.62 0.57 -2.80
C ASP A 70 10.48 0.11 -1.86
N VAL A 71 10.78 -0.14 -0.58
CA VAL A 71 9.78 -0.48 0.44
C VAL A 71 8.87 0.71 0.76
N GLU A 72 9.43 1.92 0.95
CA GLU A 72 8.66 3.13 1.20
C GLU A 72 7.66 3.41 0.07
N VAL A 73 8.09 3.26 -1.17
CA VAL A 73 7.25 3.42 -2.36
C VAL A 73 6.07 2.43 -2.33
N CYS A 74 6.27 1.17 -1.91
CA CYS A 74 5.17 0.20 -1.76
C CYS A 74 4.08 0.73 -0.81
N PHE A 75 4.47 1.31 0.34
CA PHE A 75 3.53 1.86 1.30
C PHE A 75 2.82 3.11 0.77
N ILE A 76 3.55 4.02 0.12
CA ILE A 76 2.98 5.24 -0.46
C ILE A 76 1.91 4.89 -1.50
N ILE A 77 2.19 3.92 -2.38
CA ILE A 77 1.24 3.48 -3.41
C ILE A 77 -0.04 2.95 -2.77
N GLU A 78 0.04 1.99 -1.84
CA GLU A 78 -1.18 1.42 -1.25
C GLU A 78 -1.92 2.41 -0.32
N SER A 79 -1.20 3.33 0.33
CA SER A 79 -1.80 4.44 1.08
C SER A 79 -2.60 5.37 0.16
N SER A 80 -2.04 5.76 -0.99
CA SER A 80 -2.74 6.61 -1.97
C SER A 80 -4.05 5.98 -2.46
N ARG A 81 -4.08 4.66 -2.66
CA ARG A 81 -5.28 3.91 -3.07
C ARG A 81 -6.34 3.90 -1.99
N MET A 82 -5.93 3.81 -0.72
CA MET A 82 -6.86 3.91 0.42
C MET A 82 -7.45 5.31 0.57
N PHE A 83 -6.70 6.37 0.25
CA PHE A 83 -7.26 7.72 0.19
C PHE A 83 -8.34 7.85 -0.89
N VAL A 84 -8.12 7.29 -2.08
CA VAL A 84 -9.16 7.26 -3.13
C VAL A 84 -10.43 6.56 -2.65
N LEU A 85 -10.31 5.46 -1.90
CA LEU A 85 -11.46 4.79 -1.30
C LEU A 85 -12.20 5.70 -0.29
N ALA A 86 -11.46 6.47 0.50
CA ALA A 86 -12.04 7.44 1.43
C ALA A 86 -12.78 8.56 0.69
N ASP A 87 -12.22 9.07 -0.41
CA ASP A 87 -12.87 10.08 -1.26
C ASP A 87 -14.18 9.55 -1.85
N VAL A 88 -14.19 8.32 -2.37
CA VAL A 88 -15.42 7.67 -2.86
C VAL A 88 -16.47 7.55 -1.75
N ALA A 89 -16.07 7.17 -0.54
CA ALA A 89 -16.98 7.10 0.60
C ALA A 89 -17.56 8.48 0.96
N PHE A 90 -16.74 9.54 0.88
CA PHE A 90 -17.16 10.91 1.12
C PHE A 90 -18.17 11.40 0.09
N GLU A 91 -17.92 11.14 -1.21
CA GLU A 91 -18.85 11.53 -2.27
C GLU A 91 -20.20 10.79 -2.17
N VAL A 92 -20.19 9.51 -1.84
CA VAL A 92 -21.45 8.80 -1.56
C VAL A 92 -22.17 9.37 -0.34
N GLY A 93 -21.42 9.78 0.70
CA GLY A 93 -21.97 10.48 1.86
C GLY A 93 -22.71 11.77 1.47
N LYS A 94 -22.14 12.58 0.56
CA LYS A 94 -22.80 13.78 0.03
C LYS A 94 -24.09 13.45 -0.71
N ILE A 95 -24.09 12.40 -1.54
CA ILE A 95 -25.30 11.98 -2.26
C ILE A 95 -26.41 11.60 -1.26
N ILE A 96 -26.07 10.87 -0.20
CA ILE A 96 -27.04 10.49 0.84
C ILE A 96 -27.56 11.73 1.58
N LEU A 97 -26.69 12.69 1.88
CA LEU A 97 -27.11 13.94 2.53
C LEU A 97 -28.09 14.71 1.65
N PHE A 98 -27.80 14.82 0.35
CA PHE A 98 -28.70 15.44 -0.62
C PHE A 98 -30.06 14.73 -0.68
N ASP A 99 -30.06 13.39 -0.71
CA ASP A 99 -31.29 12.57 -0.69
C ASP A 99 -32.15 12.84 0.58
N VAL A 100 -31.51 13.16 1.73
CA VAL A 100 -32.18 13.49 2.99
C VAL A 100 -32.71 14.93 3.00
N GLU A 101 -31.93 15.88 2.49
CA GLU A 101 -32.35 17.28 2.37
C GLU A 101 -33.60 17.40 1.48
N ASP A 102 -33.59 16.74 0.32
CA ASP A 102 -34.75 16.69 -0.59
C ASP A 102 -35.99 16.07 0.07
N LEU A 103 -35.82 15.02 0.88
CA LEU A 103 -36.92 14.44 1.65
C LEU A 103 -37.49 15.45 2.66
N ILE A 104 -36.65 16.15 3.40
CA ILE A 104 -37.09 17.14 4.40
C ILE A 104 -37.86 18.28 3.74
N ASP A 105 -37.39 18.77 2.59
CA ASP A 105 -38.05 19.83 1.83
C ASP A 105 -39.42 19.39 1.33
N ASN A 106 -39.53 18.19 0.75
CA ASN A 106 -40.80 17.66 0.26
C ASN A 106 -41.79 17.33 1.39
N LEU A 107 -41.32 16.84 2.53
CA LEU A 107 -42.16 16.66 3.73
C LEU A 107 -42.66 18.01 4.28
N THR A 108 -41.79 19.02 4.31
CA THR A 108 -42.13 20.39 4.73
C THR A 108 -43.12 21.04 3.76
N PHE A 109 -43.00 20.76 2.46
CA PHE A 109 -43.97 21.20 1.47
C PHE A 109 -45.34 20.52 1.67
N CYS A 110 -45.37 19.19 1.82
CA CYS A 110 -46.61 18.45 2.01
C CYS A 110 -47.35 18.82 3.31
N SER A 111 -46.63 19.17 4.37
CA SER A 111 -47.24 19.58 5.65
C SER A 111 -48.02 20.90 5.56
N LYS A 112 -47.67 21.77 4.61
CA LYS A 112 -48.32 23.06 4.36
C LYS A 112 -49.53 22.98 3.42
N GLN A 113 -49.79 21.81 2.82
CA GLN A 113 -50.89 21.64 1.88
C GLN A 113 -52.24 21.44 2.57
N SER A 114 -53.32 21.80 1.87
CA SER A 114 -54.69 21.63 2.35
C SER A 114 -55.09 20.15 2.54
N SER A 115 -54.41 19.23 1.86
CA SER A 115 -54.54 17.77 2.04
C SER A 115 -53.17 17.11 2.17
N PRO A 116 -52.55 17.12 3.37
CA PRO A 116 -51.21 16.55 3.57
C PRO A 116 -51.14 15.06 3.23
N ALA A 117 -52.18 14.30 3.56
CA ALA A 117 -52.24 12.86 3.30
C ALA A 117 -52.17 12.52 1.81
N ARG A 118 -52.82 13.31 0.95
CA ARG A 118 -52.80 13.11 -0.50
C ARG A 118 -51.43 13.44 -1.10
N CYS A 119 -50.77 14.49 -0.58
CA CYS A 119 -49.41 14.86 -0.97
C CYS A 119 -48.41 13.75 -0.59
N LEU A 120 -48.46 13.28 0.66
CA LEU A 120 -47.61 12.19 1.15
C LEU A 120 -47.82 10.89 0.37
N ALA A 121 -49.06 10.54 0.02
CA ALA A 121 -49.35 9.37 -0.81
C ALA A 121 -48.75 9.47 -2.22
N ALA A 122 -48.60 10.68 -2.77
CA ALA A 122 -48.01 10.90 -4.09
C ALA A 122 -46.47 10.77 -4.07
N ILE A 123 -45.80 11.27 -3.02
CA ILE A 123 -44.33 11.26 -2.92
C ILE A 123 -43.77 9.98 -2.25
N GLY A 124 -44.57 9.33 -1.40
CA GLY A 124 -44.14 8.20 -0.57
C GLY A 124 -43.46 7.06 -1.35
N PRO A 125 -44.00 6.58 -2.49
CA PRO A 125 -43.36 5.52 -3.27
C PRO A 125 -41.95 5.87 -3.75
N TYR A 126 -41.68 7.13 -4.10
CA TYR A 126 -40.36 7.56 -4.55
C TYR A 126 -39.33 7.50 -3.42
N TYR A 127 -39.70 7.90 -2.21
CA TYR A 127 -38.78 7.87 -1.06
C TYR A 127 -38.58 6.47 -0.49
N VAL A 128 -39.57 5.57 -0.61
CA VAL A 128 -39.36 4.14 -0.32
C VAL A 128 -38.32 3.56 -1.29
N ALA A 129 -38.47 3.82 -2.59
CA ALA A 129 -37.49 3.38 -3.58
C ALA A 129 -36.11 4.02 -3.36
N LEU A 130 -36.06 5.29 -2.97
CA LEU A 130 -34.81 5.99 -2.65
C LEU A 130 -34.11 5.37 -1.44
N ALA A 131 -34.85 5.06 -0.37
CA ALA A 131 -34.30 4.41 0.82
C ALA A 131 -33.68 3.04 0.52
N GLU A 132 -34.30 2.24 -0.36
CA GLU A 132 -33.74 0.98 -0.85
C GLU A 132 -32.41 1.20 -1.59
N LYS A 133 -32.37 2.20 -2.49
CA LYS A 133 -31.14 2.55 -3.23
C LYS A 133 -30.04 3.06 -2.31
N THR A 134 -30.37 3.88 -1.31
CA THR A 134 -29.41 4.37 -0.30
C THR A 134 -28.83 3.22 0.52
N THR A 135 -29.68 2.27 0.94
CA THR A 135 -29.22 1.06 1.63
C THR A 135 -28.29 0.23 0.74
N ALA A 136 -28.60 0.10 -0.56
CA ALA A 136 -27.74 -0.59 -1.51
C ALA A 136 -26.39 0.12 -1.74
N LYS A 137 -26.37 1.47 -1.85
CA LYS A 137 -25.13 2.28 -1.96
C LYS A 137 -24.22 2.04 -0.75
N LEU A 138 -24.78 2.12 0.45
CA LEU A 138 -24.04 1.84 1.69
C LEU A 138 -23.52 0.40 1.71
N GLY A 139 -24.37 -0.59 1.40
CA GLY A 139 -23.96 -1.99 1.32
C GLY A 139 -22.84 -2.24 0.30
N PHE A 140 -22.86 -1.54 -0.84
CA PHE A 140 -21.81 -1.59 -1.84
C PHE A 140 -20.50 -1.03 -1.31
N LEU A 141 -20.50 0.18 -0.72
CA LEU A 141 -19.28 0.78 -0.13
C LEU A 141 -18.61 -0.13 0.89
N LEU A 142 -19.40 -0.78 1.74
CA LEU A 142 -18.88 -1.68 2.76
C LEU A 142 -18.21 -2.91 2.15
N LYS A 143 -18.85 -3.53 1.16
CA LYS A 143 -18.28 -4.68 0.44
C LYS A 143 -17.04 -4.28 -0.35
N TYR A 144 -17.08 -3.14 -1.01
CA TYR A 144 -15.98 -2.61 -1.81
C TYR A 144 -14.77 -2.27 -0.92
N GLY A 145 -14.98 -1.56 0.19
CA GLY A 145 -13.90 -1.25 1.14
C GLY A 145 -13.29 -2.49 1.78
N ALA A 146 -14.09 -3.50 2.14
CA ALA A 146 -13.57 -4.77 2.64
C ALA A 146 -12.83 -5.60 1.58
N ALA A 147 -13.19 -5.47 0.31
CA ALA A 147 -12.48 -6.10 -0.80
C ALA A 147 -11.16 -5.38 -1.07
N GLU A 148 -11.16 -4.05 -1.14
CA GLU A 148 -9.93 -3.27 -1.36
C GLU A 148 -8.97 -3.34 -0.19
N GLY A 149 -9.44 -3.35 1.05
CA GLY A 149 -8.57 -3.56 2.22
C GLY A 149 -7.81 -4.88 2.14
N ARG A 150 -8.49 -5.98 1.76
CA ARG A 150 -7.84 -7.28 1.55
C ARG A 150 -6.88 -7.27 0.36
N ALA A 151 -7.29 -6.66 -0.74
CA ALA A 151 -6.45 -6.59 -1.93
C ALA A 151 -5.19 -5.73 -1.70
N SER A 152 -5.31 -4.63 -0.95
CA SER A 152 -4.20 -3.77 -0.55
C SER A 152 -3.15 -4.51 0.26
N ILE A 153 -3.57 -5.27 1.29
CA ILE A 153 -2.64 -6.09 2.08
C ILE A 153 -1.86 -7.05 1.20
N GLN A 154 -2.53 -7.74 0.28
CA GLN A 154 -1.89 -8.71 -0.62
C GLN A 154 -0.91 -8.04 -1.57
N ARG A 155 -1.27 -6.88 -2.13
CA ARG A 155 -0.40 -6.09 -3.02
C ARG A 155 0.81 -5.54 -2.27
N LEU A 156 0.60 -5.00 -1.06
CA LEU A 156 1.66 -4.53 -0.20
C LEU A 156 2.64 -5.66 0.13
N GLY A 157 2.15 -6.80 0.63
CA GLY A 157 2.98 -7.96 0.94
C GLY A 157 3.77 -8.48 -0.28
N SER A 158 3.13 -8.51 -1.46
CA SER A 158 3.78 -8.91 -2.71
C SER A 158 4.87 -7.91 -3.13
N CYS A 159 4.61 -6.61 -3.05
CA CYS A 159 5.56 -5.55 -3.38
C CYS A 159 6.81 -5.63 -2.49
N LEU A 160 6.62 -5.73 -1.17
CA LEU A 160 7.71 -5.86 -0.20
C LEU A 160 8.55 -7.11 -0.44
N THR A 161 7.90 -8.26 -0.64
CA THR A 161 8.59 -9.53 -0.88
C THR A 161 9.40 -9.49 -2.17
N THR A 162 8.83 -8.92 -3.24
CA THR A 162 9.50 -8.83 -4.55
C THR A 162 10.74 -7.93 -4.47
N ASN A 163 10.61 -6.76 -3.86
CA ASN A 163 11.76 -5.84 -3.70
C ASN A 163 12.86 -6.45 -2.83
N LYS A 164 12.49 -7.19 -1.78
CA LYS A 164 13.45 -7.94 -0.97
C LYS A 164 14.21 -9.00 -1.78
N LEU A 165 13.50 -9.80 -2.58
CA LEU A 165 14.13 -10.81 -3.42
C LEU A 165 15.03 -10.20 -4.50
N LYS A 166 14.59 -9.10 -5.11
CA LYS A 166 15.39 -8.32 -6.07
C LYS A 166 16.70 -7.83 -5.43
N ASN A 167 16.62 -7.24 -4.23
CA ASN A 167 17.81 -6.77 -3.52
C ASN A 167 18.75 -7.92 -3.12
N MET A 168 18.19 -9.04 -2.66
CA MET A 168 18.96 -10.24 -2.34
C MET A 168 19.71 -10.77 -3.58
N GLN A 169 19.04 -10.82 -4.73
CA GLN A 169 19.67 -11.24 -5.97
C GLN A 169 20.83 -10.31 -6.37
N GLN A 170 20.65 -8.98 -6.22
CA GLN A 170 21.71 -8.01 -6.49
C GLN A 170 22.93 -8.22 -5.57
N LEU A 171 22.71 -8.48 -4.29
CA LEU A 171 23.80 -8.75 -3.33
C LEU A 171 24.54 -10.06 -3.61
N ILE A 172 23.82 -11.10 -4.06
CA ILE A 172 24.42 -12.39 -4.44
C ILE A 172 25.27 -12.19 -5.69
N SER A 173 24.70 -11.62 -6.76
CA SER A 173 25.41 -11.37 -8.02
C SER A 173 26.63 -10.47 -7.83
N ALA A 174 26.56 -9.49 -6.93
CA ALA A 174 27.72 -8.66 -6.60
C ALA A 174 28.89 -9.46 -6.00
N THR A 175 28.64 -10.61 -5.37
CA THR A 175 29.73 -11.47 -4.86
C THR A 175 30.57 -12.02 -6.01
N ASP A 176 29.91 -12.47 -7.08
CA ASP A 176 30.57 -12.98 -8.29
C ASP A 176 31.34 -11.85 -9.01
N ASP A 177 30.73 -10.66 -9.10
CA ASP A 177 31.36 -9.47 -9.71
C ASP A 177 32.61 -9.02 -8.94
N ILE A 178 32.59 -9.10 -7.60
CA ILE A 178 33.73 -8.79 -6.75
C ILE A 178 34.84 -9.84 -6.95
N ALA A 179 34.48 -11.12 -7.07
CA ALA A 179 35.45 -12.21 -7.27
C ALA A 179 36.16 -12.08 -8.62
N ASP A 180 35.41 -11.75 -9.68
CA ASP A 180 35.95 -11.49 -11.00
C ASP A 180 36.88 -10.27 -11.01
N CYS A 181 36.47 -9.17 -10.37
CA CYS A 181 37.32 -7.99 -10.20
C CYS A 181 38.62 -8.32 -9.45
N HIS A 182 38.55 -9.14 -8.40
CA HIS A 182 39.74 -9.51 -7.64
C HIS A 182 40.74 -10.29 -8.50
N ALA A 183 40.26 -11.23 -9.31
CA ALA A 183 41.09 -12.06 -10.18
C ALA A 183 41.65 -11.28 -11.39
N ASN A 184 40.79 -10.55 -12.10
CA ASN A 184 41.09 -9.99 -13.42
C ASN A 184 41.35 -8.48 -13.40
N GLY A 185 40.99 -7.79 -12.31
CA GLY A 185 41.21 -6.36 -12.18
C GLY A 185 40.33 -5.53 -13.13
N PRO A 186 40.79 -4.36 -13.59
CA PRO A 186 40.03 -3.46 -14.45
C PRO A 186 39.98 -3.94 -15.91
N GLU A 187 39.37 -5.10 -16.17
CA GLU A 187 39.03 -5.56 -17.53
C GLU A 187 37.52 -5.72 -17.76
N ILE A 188 36.68 -5.59 -16.73
CA ILE A 188 35.22 -5.65 -16.87
C ILE A 188 34.74 -4.38 -17.59
N PRO A 189 34.24 -4.46 -18.84
CA PRO A 189 33.65 -3.33 -19.55
C PRO A 189 32.37 -2.88 -18.84
N ILE A 190 32.12 -1.58 -18.95
CA ILE A 190 31.00 -0.81 -18.37
C ILE A 190 29.65 -1.46 -18.68
#